data_AF-A0A8B8ADS3-F1
#
_entry.id   AF-A0A8B8ADS3-F1
#
_cell.length_a   1.000
_cell.length_b   1.000
_cell.length_c   1.000
_cell.angle_alpha   90.00
_cell.angle_beta   90.00
_cell.angle_gamma   90.00
#
_symmetry.space_group_name_H-M   'P 1'
#
loop_
_entity.id
_entity.type
_entity.pdbx_description
1 polymer ?
#
loop_
_entity_poly.entity_id
_entity_poly.type
_entity_poly.pdbx_seq_one_letter_code
_entity_poly.pdbx_strand_id
1 'polypeptide(L)'
;MINRRIFLVCCIFLTLPSLMHSKSKAPKGSLEGTDTALSLFGTILDLFEIATENQDYQELTKQLSDFQHNLNSGLSSLFLRLDKSTFQNALTGYVNTIDSCETDYLNYVTDPSDASMKNLLKCNDIMESVRPLGKYLSGTRIFDGPLLFDLYKNNEGICNGSAMESVYKTLFAEYVIGCTVATTVERIEHNVNTSLYATECRDTMSKVKDYVKSLYHNCARPSCRIFHCSVQTLFNKSPPVSPTDLHGKLLEMYPWFNFLVFQFSKGGKTTLGGNFLARHDDDHWTDTSTYDIFYFDGFTLLTKEKQNYSLVVEVSKNLLINQYFGNSTMEERFHDGLELGTFVGYAPEANSLCIDKNTEDNRECSTTGTSNTNILLPGITCKFIFCLLFFLRLSMAL
;
A
#
# COMPACT_ATOMS: atom_id res chain seq x y z
N MET A 1 -28.93 -2.79 -60.92
CA MET A 1 -28.28 -3.59 -59.84
C MET A 1 -28.14 -2.72 -58.59
N ILE A 2 -29.27 -2.52 -57.91
CA ILE A 2 -29.42 -1.70 -56.70
C ILE A 2 -29.94 -2.70 -55.66
N ASN A 3 -29.05 -3.34 -54.89
CA ASN A 3 -29.44 -4.10 -53.67
C ASN A 3 -28.27 -4.77 -52.90
N ARG A 4 -27.09 -4.13 -52.79
CA ARG A 4 -26.01 -4.70 -51.95
C ARG A 4 -25.25 -3.73 -51.05
N ARG A 5 -25.71 -2.49 -50.89
CA ARG A 5 -25.07 -1.50 -50.00
C ARG A 5 -25.88 -1.09 -48.77
N ILE A 6 -27.12 -1.58 -48.62
CA ILE A 6 -27.94 -1.29 -47.43
C ILE A 6 -27.80 -2.38 -46.35
N PHE A 7 -27.29 -3.57 -46.70
CA PHE A 7 -27.16 -4.69 -45.75
C PHE A 7 -25.90 -4.68 -44.87
N LEU A 8 -24.96 -3.75 -45.08
CA LEU A 8 -23.74 -3.68 -44.27
C LEU A 8 -23.83 -2.68 -43.10
N VAL A 9 -24.89 -1.87 -43.03
CA VAL A 9 -25.07 -0.88 -41.95
C VAL A 9 -25.97 -1.43 -40.82
N CYS A 10 -26.81 -2.43 -41.10
CA CYS A 10 -27.65 -3.06 -40.07
C CYS A 10 -26.93 -4.10 -39.19
N CYS A 11 -25.76 -4.61 -39.60
CA CYS A 11 -25.01 -5.58 -38.80
C CYS A 11 -24.06 -4.95 -37.77
N ILE A 12 -23.78 -3.64 -37.86
CA ILE A 12 -22.93 -2.93 -36.88
C ILE A 12 -23.73 -2.53 -35.63
N PHE A 13 -25.07 -2.52 -35.70
CA PHE A 13 -25.94 -2.27 -34.55
C PHE A 13 -26.27 -3.53 -33.72
N LEU A 14 -25.83 -4.72 -34.15
CA LEU A 14 -26.07 -5.99 -33.43
C LEU A 14 -24.83 -6.47 -32.63
N THR A 15 -23.70 -5.76 -32.67
CA THR A 15 -22.52 -6.03 -31.83
C THR A 15 -22.21 -4.91 -30.84
N LEU A 16 -23.07 -3.90 -30.74
CA LEU A 16 -23.07 -2.96 -29.61
C LEU A 16 -23.98 -3.55 -28.52
N PRO A 17 -23.48 -3.77 -27.30
CA PRO A 17 -24.35 -4.09 -26.17
C PRO A 17 -25.42 -3.00 -26.08
N SER A 18 -26.68 -3.43 -26.03
CA SER A 18 -27.85 -2.56 -25.96
C SER A 18 -27.71 -1.54 -24.83
N LEU A 19 -27.57 -0.27 -25.21
CA LEU A 19 -27.71 0.89 -24.33
C LEU A 19 -29.21 1.12 -24.07
N MET A 20 -29.85 0.23 -23.32
CA MET A 20 -31.25 0.32 -22.89
C MET A 20 -31.34 -0.15 -21.43
N HIS A 21 -31.53 0.83 -20.55
CA HIS A 21 -32.05 0.72 -19.18
C HIS A 21 -31.73 -0.58 -18.43
N SER A 22 -30.51 -0.68 -17.96
CA SER A 22 -30.15 -1.48 -16.80
C SER A 22 -29.69 -0.48 -15.75
N LYS A 23 -30.30 -0.49 -14.56
CA LYS A 23 -29.69 0.10 -13.36
C LYS A 23 -28.29 -0.50 -13.29
N SER A 24 -27.27 0.24 -13.72
CA SER A 24 -25.92 -0.29 -13.84
C SER A 24 -25.47 -0.69 -12.43
N LYS A 25 -25.44 -1.99 -12.16
CA LYS A 25 -24.59 -2.51 -11.11
C LYS A 25 -23.19 -2.10 -11.51
N ALA A 26 -22.64 -1.09 -10.82
CA ALA A 26 -21.25 -0.73 -10.92
C ALA A 26 -20.39 -2.00 -10.78
N PRO A 27 -19.23 -2.09 -11.43
CA PRO A 27 -18.31 -3.19 -11.22
C PRO A 27 -18.01 -3.23 -9.71
N LYS A 28 -18.36 -4.34 -9.04
CA LYS A 28 -17.92 -4.58 -7.66
C LYS A 28 -16.43 -4.89 -7.68
N GLY A 29 -15.59 -3.87 -7.79
CA GLY A 29 -14.18 -3.99 -7.42
C GLY A 29 -14.12 -4.18 -5.91
N SER A 30 -13.66 -5.34 -5.44
CA SER A 30 -13.46 -5.54 -4.00
C SER A 30 -12.20 -4.81 -3.56
N LEU A 31 -12.33 -3.91 -2.58
CA LEU A 31 -11.18 -3.24 -1.94
C LEU A 31 -10.24 -4.27 -1.26
N GLU A 32 -10.74 -5.45 -0.92
CA GLU A 32 -9.97 -6.55 -0.29
C GLU A 32 -8.91 -7.17 -1.22
N GLY A 33 -9.00 -6.95 -2.53
CA GLY A 33 -8.02 -7.44 -3.52
C GLY A 33 -6.81 -6.51 -3.75
N THR A 34 -6.66 -5.45 -2.97
CA THR A 34 -5.63 -4.43 -3.23
C THR A 34 -4.35 -4.66 -2.40
N ASP A 35 -3.34 -5.16 -3.09
CA ASP A 35 -2.05 -5.53 -2.53
C ASP A 35 -1.30 -4.34 -1.90
N THR A 36 -1.33 -3.17 -2.53
CA THR A 36 -0.63 -1.95 -2.08
C THR A 36 -1.57 -0.76 -1.92
N ALA A 37 -1.15 0.24 -1.14
CA ALA A 37 -1.91 1.48 -0.94
C ALA A 37 -2.15 2.21 -2.26
N LEU A 38 -1.18 2.20 -3.18
CA LEU A 38 -1.33 2.84 -4.50
C LEU A 38 -2.36 2.13 -5.40
N SER A 39 -2.42 0.80 -5.34
CA SER A 39 -3.46 0.02 -6.03
C SER A 39 -4.85 0.33 -5.44
N LEU A 40 -4.92 0.41 -4.11
CA LEU A 40 -6.13 0.84 -3.39
C LEU A 40 -6.57 2.24 -3.83
N PHE A 41 -5.65 3.20 -3.92
CA PHE A 41 -5.99 4.58 -4.29
C PHE A 41 -6.53 4.68 -5.70
N GLY A 42 -5.96 3.94 -6.65
CA GLY A 42 -6.48 3.87 -8.01
C GLY A 42 -7.90 3.32 -8.02
N THR A 43 -8.12 2.18 -7.36
CA THR A 43 -9.43 1.53 -7.27
C THR A 43 -10.47 2.45 -6.62
N ILE A 44 -10.14 3.11 -5.51
CA ILE A 44 -11.04 4.03 -4.81
C ILE A 44 -11.33 5.26 -5.67
N LEU A 45 -10.34 5.83 -6.36
CA LEU A 45 -10.54 6.99 -7.22
C LEU A 45 -11.54 6.64 -8.34
N ASP A 46 -11.35 5.50 -9.00
CA ASP A 46 -12.26 5.01 -10.05
C ASP A 46 -13.68 4.80 -9.49
N LEU A 47 -13.81 4.16 -8.32
CA LEU A 47 -15.10 3.95 -7.67
C LEU A 47 -15.76 5.28 -7.24
N PHE A 48 -14.98 6.25 -6.78
CA PHE A 48 -15.46 7.57 -6.38
C PHE A 48 -15.95 8.37 -7.59
N GLU A 49 -15.28 8.28 -8.73
CA GLU A 49 -15.73 8.88 -9.99
C GLU A 49 -17.06 8.26 -10.44
N ILE A 50 -17.14 6.92 -10.47
CA ILE A 50 -18.38 6.19 -10.80
C ILE A 50 -19.52 6.59 -9.86
N ALA A 51 -19.26 6.67 -8.55
CA ALA A 51 -20.24 7.08 -7.55
C ALA A 51 -20.69 8.54 -7.74
N THR A 52 -19.76 9.41 -8.15
CA THR A 52 -20.05 10.81 -8.44
C THR A 52 -20.95 10.96 -9.66
N GLU A 53 -20.66 10.25 -10.74
CA GLU A 53 -21.47 10.22 -11.96
C GLU A 53 -22.88 9.70 -11.72
N ASN A 54 -23.01 8.62 -10.92
CA ASN A 54 -24.29 8.01 -10.61
C ASN A 54 -25.04 8.69 -9.46
N GLN A 55 -24.41 9.66 -8.81
CA GLN A 55 -24.91 10.32 -7.60
C GLN A 55 -25.22 9.36 -6.44
N ASP A 56 -24.55 8.21 -6.39
CA ASP A 56 -24.75 7.15 -5.40
C ASP A 56 -23.41 6.71 -4.82
N TYR A 57 -23.18 7.05 -3.56
CA TYR A 57 -21.95 6.73 -2.83
C TYR A 57 -22.14 5.66 -1.75
N GLN A 58 -23.35 5.10 -1.60
CA GLN A 58 -23.67 4.21 -0.48
C GLN A 58 -22.80 2.95 -0.49
N GLU A 59 -22.70 2.31 -1.66
CA GLU A 59 -21.92 1.08 -1.82
C GLU A 59 -20.41 1.34 -1.61
N LEU A 60 -19.89 2.45 -2.14
CA LEU A 60 -18.48 2.84 -1.93
C LEU A 60 -18.19 3.04 -0.44
N THR A 61 -19.04 3.80 0.25
CA THR A 61 -18.86 4.08 1.69
C THR A 61 -18.88 2.80 2.48
N LYS A 62 -19.87 1.93 2.24
CA LYS A 62 -19.97 0.65 2.93
C LYS A 62 -18.74 -0.23 2.73
N GLN A 63 -18.23 -0.31 1.50
CA GLN A 63 -17.01 -1.08 1.22
C GLN A 63 -15.80 -0.49 1.96
N LEU A 64 -15.70 0.84 2.08
CA LEU A 64 -14.66 1.50 2.85
C LEU A 64 -14.80 1.25 4.35
N SER A 65 -16.01 1.29 4.91
CA SER A 65 -16.27 0.96 6.33
C SER A 65 -15.90 -0.49 6.63
N ASP A 66 -16.31 -1.43 5.77
CA ASP A 66 -15.99 -2.86 5.92
C ASP A 66 -14.47 -3.08 5.84
N PHE A 67 -13.79 -2.40 4.90
CA PHE A 67 -12.34 -2.41 4.77
C PHE A 67 -11.64 -1.86 6.03
N GLN A 68 -12.11 -0.73 6.57
CA GLN A 68 -11.60 -0.17 7.82
C GLN A 68 -11.84 -1.09 9.01
N HIS A 69 -13.00 -1.75 9.10
CA HIS A 69 -13.27 -2.72 10.18
C HIS A 69 -12.27 -3.88 10.15
N ASN A 70 -11.90 -4.35 8.96
CA ASN A 70 -10.85 -5.36 8.78
C ASN A 70 -9.45 -4.83 9.14
N LEU A 71 -9.17 -3.55 8.84
CA LEU A 71 -7.92 -2.88 9.25
C LEU A 71 -7.88 -2.46 10.73
N ASN A 72 -9.02 -2.37 11.42
CA ASN A 72 -9.18 -1.73 12.74
C ASN A 72 -8.45 -2.47 13.88
N SER A 73 -7.93 -3.68 13.64
CA SER A 73 -6.92 -4.29 14.50
C SER A 73 -5.58 -3.52 14.52
N GLY A 74 -5.31 -2.71 13.49
CA GLY A 74 -4.09 -1.95 13.24
C GLY A 74 -4.13 -0.46 13.63
N LEU A 75 -5.30 0.20 13.63
CA LEU A 75 -5.46 1.61 14.03
C LEU A 75 -4.96 1.88 15.46
N SER A 76 -5.18 0.92 16.36
CA SER A 76 -4.63 0.94 17.72
C SER A 76 -3.10 0.92 17.73
N SER A 77 -2.44 0.27 16.76
CA SER A 77 -0.98 0.22 16.64
C SER A 77 -0.37 1.41 15.89
N LEU A 78 -1.12 1.99 14.95
CA LEU A 78 -0.80 3.23 14.24
C LEU A 78 -0.59 4.40 15.21
N PHE A 79 -1.44 4.47 16.24
CA PHE A 79 -1.35 5.45 17.32
C PHE A 79 -0.34 5.10 18.42
N LEU A 80 0.18 3.86 18.48
CA LEU A 80 1.21 3.48 19.44
C LEU A 80 2.62 3.93 19.04
N ARG A 81 2.88 4.16 17.74
CA ARG A 81 4.17 4.67 17.24
C ARG A 81 4.25 6.19 17.15
N LEU A 82 3.11 6.86 17.09
CA LEU A 82 3.02 8.30 17.21
C LEU A 82 3.08 8.63 18.70
N ASP A 83 4.29 8.68 19.28
CA ASP A 83 4.46 9.03 20.68
C ASP A 83 3.74 10.36 20.98
N LYS A 84 3.11 10.44 22.16
CA LYS A 84 2.11 11.44 22.60
C LYS A 84 2.41 12.86 22.07
N SER A 85 1.83 13.18 20.91
CA SER A 85 2.09 14.45 20.23
C SER A 85 0.78 15.08 19.76
N THR A 86 0.82 16.41 19.58
CA THR A 86 -0.26 17.21 18.96
C THR A 86 -0.75 16.60 17.64
N PHE A 87 0.12 15.86 16.95
CA PHE A 87 -0.14 15.13 15.72
C PHE A 87 -1.25 14.09 15.86
N GLN A 88 -1.13 13.21 16.87
CA GLN A 88 -2.13 12.19 17.16
C GLN A 88 -3.47 12.84 17.50
N ASN A 89 -3.45 13.84 18.39
CA ASN A 89 -4.68 14.52 18.81
C ASN A 89 -5.41 15.19 17.63
N ALA A 90 -4.66 15.83 16.72
CA ALA A 90 -5.24 16.45 15.53
C ALA A 90 -5.85 15.40 14.58
N LEU A 91 -5.11 14.35 14.24
CA LEU A 91 -5.63 13.28 13.37
C LEU A 91 -6.82 12.55 13.99
N THR A 92 -6.74 12.19 15.28
CA THR A 92 -7.84 11.57 16.01
C THR A 92 -9.08 12.47 16.02
N GLY A 93 -8.91 13.78 16.20
CA GLY A 93 -10.01 14.74 16.12
C GLY A 93 -10.72 14.70 14.76
N TYR A 94 -9.94 14.77 13.67
CA TYR A 94 -10.51 14.74 12.31
C TYR A 94 -11.19 13.41 11.99
N VAL A 95 -10.57 12.29 12.33
CA VAL A 95 -11.13 10.94 12.10
C VAL A 95 -12.42 10.75 12.90
N ASN A 96 -12.44 11.08 14.19
CA ASN A 96 -13.66 10.93 15.00
C ASN A 96 -14.83 11.76 14.47
N THR A 97 -14.56 12.95 13.91
CA THR A 97 -15.61 13.75 13.25
C THR A 97 -16.13 13.06 11.99
N ILE A 98 -15.24 12.48 11.17
CA ILE A 98 -15.61 11.74 9.97
C ILE A 98 -16.43 10.50 10.35
N ASP A 99 -15.99 9.67 11.30
CA ASP A 99 -16.70 8.47 11.77
C ASP A 99 -18.12 8.79 12.29
N SER A 100 -18.24 9.86 13.08
CA SER A 100 -19.53 10.32 13.59
C SER A 100 -20.46 10.70 12.44
N CYS A 101 -19.94 11.39 11.44
CA CYS A 101 -20.71 11.84 10.28
C CYS A 101 -21.00 10.71 9.28
N GLU A 102 -20.13 9.72 9.17
CA GLU A 102 -20.36 8.49 8.44
C GLU A 102 -21.56 7.74 9.01
N THR A 103 -21.63 7.61 10.33
CA THR A 103 -22.77 6.96 11.00
C THR A 103 -24.10 7.65 10.64
N ASP A 104 -24.14 8.98 10.70
CA ASP A 104 -25.32 9.76 10.32
C ASP A 104 -25.64 9.63 8.82
N TYR A 105 -24.62 9.58 7.96
CA TYR A 105 -24.77 9.33 6.53
C TYR A 105 -25.36 7.95 6.25
N LEU A 106 -24.81 6.88 6.84
CA LEU A 106 -25.27 5.51 6.66
C LEU A 106 -26.71 5.33 7.13
N ASN A 107 -27.09 5.97 8.24
CA ASN A 107 -28.48 6.01 8.70
C ASN A 107 -29.40 6.68 7.67
N TYR A 108 -28.98 7.82 7.11
CA TYR A 108 -29.75 8.55 6.10
C TYR A 108 -29.94 7.76 4.80
N VAL A 109 -28.90 7.13 4.26
CA VAL A 109 -29.01 6.38 2.99
C VAL A 109 -29.72 5.03 3.15
N THR A 110 -29.73 4.45 4.35
CA THR A 110 -30.40 3.17 4.62
C THR A 110 -31.89 3.35 4.91
N ASP A 111 -32.27 4.37 5.68
CA ASP A 111 -33.66 4.69 6.03
C ASP A 111 -33.94 6.20 5.95
N PRO A 112 -34.12 6.75 4.71
CA PRO A 112 -34.28 8.17 4.51
C PRO A 112 -35.54 8.72 5.19
N SER A 113 -35.35 9.62 6.14
CA SER A 113 -36.40 10.32 6.89
C SER A 113 -36.00 11.75 7.23
N ASP A 114 -36.96 12.63 7.53
CA ASP A 114 -36.69 14.00 7.97
C ASP A 114 -35.74 14.05 9.18
N ALA A 115 -35.85 13.07 10.08
CA ALA A 115 -34.99 12.95 11.25
C ALA A 115 -33.55 12.60 10.86
N SER A 116 -33.36 11.57 10.03
CA SER A 116 -32.03 11.17 9.55
C SER A 116 -31.36 12.27 8.72
N MET A 117 -32.10 12.98 7.87
CA MET A 117 -31.62 14.10 7.07
C MET A 117 -31.17 15.26 7.99
N LYS A 118 -31.97 15.60 9.00
CA LYS A 118 -31.62 16.66 9.97
C LYS A 118 -30.39 16.31 10.80
N ASN A 119 -30.14 15.04 11.08
CA ASN A 119 -28.91 14.60 11.75
C ASN A 119 -27.71 14.75 10.80
N LEU A 120 -27.81 14.24 9.57
CA LEU A 120 -26.76 14.38 8.56
C LEU A 120 -26.39 15.85 8.29
N LEU A 121 -27.36 16.76 8.28
CA LEU A 121 -27.11 18.20 8.09
C LEU A 121 -26.28 18.84 9.22
N LYS A 122 -26.10 18.19 10.37
CA LYS A 122 -25.14 18.63 11.40
C LYS A 122 -23.68 18.47 10.95
N CYS A 123 -23.43 17.74 9.86
CA CYS A 123 -22.12 17.50 9.27
C CYS A 123 -21.79 18.51 8.15
N ASN A 124 -22.44 19.66 8.09
CA ASN A 124 -22.15 20.71 7.10
C ASN A 124 -20.70 21.24 7.19
N ASP A 125 -20.12 21.26 8.39
CA ASP A 125 -18.73 21.67 8.62
C ASP A 125 -17.72 20.52 8.47
N ILE A 126 -18.11 19.34 7.97
CA ILE A 126 -17.21 18.17 7.85
C ILE A 126 -15.96 18.47 7.02
N MET A 127 -16.03 19.42 6.08
CA MET A 127 -14.89 19.85 5.28
C MET A 127 -13.77 20.49 6.11
N GLU A 128 -14.04 20.94 7.34
CA GLU A 128 -13.02 21.38 8.31
C GLU A 128 -12.14 20.21 8.81
N SER A 129 -12.61 18.97 8.71
CA SER A 129 -11.85 17.75 9.00
C SER A 129 -11.27 17.09 7.75
N VAL A 130 -12.04 17.06 6.66
CA VAL A 130 -11.63 16.43 5.38
C VAL A 130 -10.44 17.17 4.75
N ARG A 131 -10.46 18.51 4.70
CA ARG A 131 -9.40 19.29 4.05
C ARG A 131 -8.04 19.15 4.73
N PRO A 132 -7.91 19.27 6.07
CA PRO A 132 -6.63 19.01 6.74
C PRO A 132 -6.12 17.59 6.47
N LEU A 133 -6.99 16.58 6.57
CA LEU A 133 -6.60 15.20 6.32
C LEU A 133 -6.05 15.02 4.89
N GLY A 134 -6.75 15.55 3.88
CA GLY A 134 -6.30 15.53 2.49
C GLY A 134 -4.95 16.25 2.29
N LYS A 135 -4.76 17.41 2.94
CA LYS A 135 -3.48 18.15 2.89
C LYS A 135 -2.31 17.33 3.43
N TYR A 136 -2.51 16.60 4.54
CA TYR A 136 -1.45 15.81 5.16
C TYR A 136 -1.10 14.58 4.32
N LEU A 137 -2.12 13.91 3.78
CA LEU A 137 -1.95 12.81 2.84
C LEU A 137 -1.24 13.25 1.55
N SER A 138 -1.42 14.51 1.13
CA SER A 138 -0.77 15.07 -0.07
C SER A 138 0.58 15.75 0.21
N GLY A 139 1.22 15.47 1.36
CA GLY A 139 2.57 15.95 1.65
C GLY A 139 2.66 17.37 2.20
N THR A 140 1.58 17.90 2.79
CA THR A 140 1.64 19.15 3.55
C THR A 140 2.05 18.87 5.00
N ARG A 141 2.86 19.75 5.58
CA ARG A 141 3.25 19.65 7.00
C ARG A 141 2.07 19.91 7.92
N ILE A 142 2.05 19.22 9.05
CA ILE A 142 1.11 19.50 10.15
C ILE A 142 1.78 20.57 11.04
N PHE A 143 1.22 21.78 11.06
CA PHE A 143 1.83 22.94 11.75
C PHE A 143 3.30 23.17 11.32
N ASP A 144 4.18 23.49 12.27
CA ASP A 144 5.64 23.62 12.07
C ASP A 144 6.39 22.26 12.16
N GLY A 145 5.66 21.14 12.13
CA GLY A 145 6.21 19.79 12.31
C GLY A 145 6.78 19.13 11.03
N PRO A 146 7.32 17.91 11.16
CA PRO A 146 7.71 17.10 10.00
C PRO A 146 6.50 16.70 9.15
N LEU A 147 6.74 16.21 7.93
CA LEU A 147 5.69 15.56 7.14
C LEU A 147 5.21 14.32 7.89
N LEU A 148 3.91 14.00 7.81
CA LEU A 148 3.30 12.82 8.44
C LEU A 148 4.17 11.56 8.25
N PHE A 149 4.68 11.37 7.04
CA PHE A 149 5.38 10.14 6.70
C PHE A 149 6.88 10.15 6.97
N ASP A 150 7.45 11.30 7.31
CA ASP A 150 8.83 11.33 7.83
C ASP A 150 8.91 10.70 9.22
N LEU A 151 7.78 10.59 9.94
CA LEU A 151 7.68 9.89 11.23
C LEU A 151 7.93 8.38 11.13
N TYR A 152 7.82 7.81 9.93
CA TYR A 152 8.05 6.38 9.67
C TYR A 152 9.41 6.11 9.03
N LYS A 153 10.29 7.09 9.01
CA LYS A 153 11.69 6.95 8.59
C LYS A 153 12.58 6.90 9.81
N ASN A 154 13.59 6.03 9.80
CA ASN A 154 14.64 6.09 10.82
C ASN A 154 15.64 7.22 10.49
N ASN A 155 16.62 7.44 11.37
CA ASN A 155 17.63 8.49 11.22
C ASN A 155 18.52 8.32 9.97
N GLU A 156 18.53 7.14 9.35
CA GLU A 156 19.27 6.83 8.13
C GLU A 156 18.40 7.01 6.87
N GLY A 157 17.15 7.43 7.04
CA GLY A 157 16.18 7.61 5.95
C GLY A 157 15.54 6.31 5.45
N ILE A 158 15.73 5.19 6.16
CA ILE A 158 15.08 3.91 5.84
C ILE A 158 13.61 3.99 6.26
N CYS A 159 12.72 3.74 5.30
CA CYS A 159 11.28 3.76 5.50
C CYS A 159 10.77 2.47 6.14
N ASN A 160 9.79 2.59 7.03
CA ASN A 160 9.01 1.46 7.53
C ASN A 160 7.81 1.19 6.60
N GLY A 161 7.99 0.30 5.63
CA GLY A 161 6.98 0.01 4.60
C GLY A 161 5.62 -0.41 5.18
N SER A 162 5.61 -1.39 6.07
CA SER A 162 4.39 -1.91 6.71
C SER A 162 3.58 -0.81 7.41
N ALA A 163 4.26 0.04 8.20
CA ALA A 163 3.59 1.16 8.86
C ALA A 163 3.08 2.20 7.86
N MET A 164 3.87 2.54 6.85
CA MET A 164 3.45 3.51 5.84
C MET A 164 2.23 3.04 5.05
N GLU A 165 2.23 1.79 4.58
CA GLU A 165 1.10 1.17 3.89
C GLU A 165 -0.15 1.18 4.75
N SER A 166 -0.05 0.71 6.00
CA SER A 166 -1.18 0.70 6.92
C SER A 166 -1.76 2.09 7.14
N VAL A 167 -0.90 3.09 7.36
CA VAL A 167 -1.33 4.48 7.60
C VAL A 167 -2.00 5.08 6.38
N TYR A 168 -1.41 4.87 5.19
CA TYR A 168 -1.96 5.38 3.95
C TYR A 168 -3.31 4.75 3.60
N LYS A 169 -3.42 3.43 3.68
CA LYS A 169 -4.68 2.73 3.44
C LYS A 169 -5.79 3.22 4.37
N THR A 170 -5.46 3.36 5.66
CA THR A 170 -6.41 3.81 6.69
C THR A 170 -6.85 5.25 6.46
N LEU A 171 -5.91 6.21 6.50
CA LEU A 171 -6.25 7.63 6.45
C LEU A 171 -6.84 8.05 5.09
N PHE A 172 -6.48 7.37 4.01
CA PHE A 172 -7.10 7.63 2.72
C PHE A 172 -8.54 7.13 2.65
N ALA A 173 -8.86 5.99 3.26
CA ALA A 173 -10.24 5.53 3.38
C ALA A 173 -11.09 6.53 4.19
N GLU A 174 -10.59 7.00 5.33
CA GLU A 174 -11.22 8.07 6.13
C GLU A 174 -11.49 9.32 5.31
N TYR A 175 -10.47 9.75 4.56
CA TYR A 175 -10.57 10.92 3.70
C TYR A 175 -11.70 10.77 2.66
N VAL A 176 -11.80 9.60 2.03
CA VAL A 176 -12.82 9.33 1.00
C VAL A 176 -14.21 9.23 1.60
N ILE A 177 -14.37 8.61 2.78
CA ILE A 177 -15.65 8.59 3.51
C ILE A 177 -16.09 10.02 3.82
N GLY A 178 -15.22 10.85 4.37
CA GLY A 178 -15.53 12.25 4.65
C GLY A 178 -15.90 13.02 3.38
N CYS A 179 -15.25 12.76 2.24
CA CYS A 179 -15.60 13.31 0.94
C CYS A 179 -16.99 12.90 0.46
N THR A 180 -17.38 11.65 0.65
CA THR A 180 -18.74 11.17 0.36
C THR A 180 -19.78 11.92 1.18
N VAL A 181 -19.55 12.03 2.49
CA VAL A 181 -20.49 12.71 3.39
C VAL A 181 -20.61 14.19 3.03
N ALA A 182 -19.48 14.87 2.84
CA ALA A 182 -19.43 16.28 2.42
C ALA A 182 -20.23 16.51 1.14
N THR A 183 -20.01 15.67 0.13
CA THR A 183 -20.70 15.77 -1.17
C THR A 183 -22.21 15.54 -1.01
N THR A 184 -22.61 14.62 -0.14
CA THR A 184 -24.03 14.35 0.13
C THR A 184 -24.69 15.54 0.83
N VAL A 185 -24.03 16.12 1.85
CA VAL A 185 -24.53 17.31 2.55
C VAL A 185 -24.64 18.50 1.59
N GLU A 186 -23.63 18.74 0.76
CA GLU A 186 -23.64 19.79 -0.26
C GLU A 186 -24.88 19.70 -1.16
N ARG A 187 -25.20 18.49 -1.63
CA ARG A 187 -26.36 18.25 -2.51
C ARG A 187 -27.69 18.52 -1.83
N ILE A 188 -27.81 18.17 -0.53
CA ILE A 188 -29.02 18.42 0.26
C ILE A 188 -29.21 19.94 0.45
N GLU A 189 -28.14 20.67 0.75
CA GLU A 189 -28.21 22.10 1.05
C GLU A 189 -28.33 23.01 -0.19
N HIS A 190 -27.64 22.68 -1.29
CA HIS A 190 -27.42 23.60 -2.42
C HIS A 190 -28.03 23.12 -3.76
N ASN A 191 -28.90 22.11 -3.71
CA ASN A 191 -29.48 21.36 -4.85
C ASN A 191 -28.49 20.46 -5.60
N VAL A 192 -29.03 19.46 -6.29
CA VAL A 192 -28.32 18.31 -6.91
C VAL A 192 -27.20 18.68 -7.92
N ASN A 193 -27.16 19.91 -8.42
CA ASN A 193 -26.19 20.34 -9.45
C ASN A 193 -24.87 20.91 -8.90
N THR A 194 -24.72 21.06 -7.58
CA THR A 194 -23.44 21.47 -6.98
C THR A 194 -22.51 20.27 -6.82
N SER A 195 -21.25 20.44 -7.20
CA SER A 195 -20.21 19.40 -7.17
C SER A 195 -18.85 19.97 -6.72
N LEU A 196 -18.88 21.03 -5.89
CA LEU A 196 -17.66 21.69 -5.44
C LEU A 196 -16.83 20.73 -4.60
N TYR A 197 -17.45 20.06 -3.63
CA TYR A 197 -16.72 19.15 -2.73
C TYR A 197 -16.31 17.86 -3.45
N ALA A 198 -17.16 17.32 -4.34
CA ALA A 198 -16.78 16.18 -5.17
C ALA A 198 -15.53 16.48 -6.02
N THR A 199 -15.50 17.67 -6.65
CA THR A 199 -14.36 18.13 -7.47
C THR A 199 -13.10 18.32 -6.62
N GLU A 200 -13.21 19.04 -5.50
CA GLU A 200 -12.09 19.27 -4.58
C GLU A 200 -11.51 17.96 -4.04
N CYS A 201 -12.38 17.00 -3.73
CA CYS A 201 -12.01 15.69 -3.24
C CYS A 201 -11.26 14.87 -4.29
N ARG A 202 -11.80 14.73 -5.51
CA ARG A 202 -11.14 14.02 -6.61
C ARG A 202 -9.76 14.59 -6.93
N ASP A 203 -9.65 15.92 -7.00
CA ASP A 203 -8.39 16.60 -7.29
C ASP A 203 -7.35 16.34 -6.18
N THR A 204 -7.80 16.28 -4.93
CA THR A 204 -6.93 15.96 -3.79
C THR A 204 -6.54 14.49 -3.76
N MET A 205 -7.46 13.55 -4.04
CA MET A 205 -7.14 12.12 -4.15
C MET A 205 -6.04 11.87 -5.19
N SER A 206 -6.12 12.56 -6.33
CA SER A 206 -5.09 12.51 -7.38
C SER A 206 -3.73 13.01 -6.86
N LYS A 207 -3.71 14.14 -6.13
CA LYS A 207 -2.48 14.66 -5.50
C LYS A 207 -1.90 13.70 -4.46
N VAL A 208 -2.74 13.03 -3.68
CA VAL A 208 -2.29 12.01 -2.71
C VAL A 208 -1.61 10.87 -3.45
N LYS A 209 -2.24 10.31 -4.49
CA LYS A 209 -1.68 9.24 -5.32
C LYS A 209 -0.30 9.61 -5.89
N ASP A 210 -0.17 10.82 -6.45
CA ASP A 210 1.09 11.30 -7.01
C ASP A 210 2.17 11.50 -5.93
N TYR A 211 1.79 12.04 -4.78
CA TYR A 211 2.69 12.23 -3.65
C TYR A 211 3.23 10.89 -3.12
N VAL A 212 2.37 9.89 -2.95
CA VAL A 212 2.77 8.55 -2.47
C VAL A 212 3.72 7.89 -3.46
N LYS A 213 3.46 8.02 -4.77
CA LYS A 213 4.38 7.52 -5.80
C LYS A 213 5.78 8.13 -5.68
N SER A 214 5.87 9.45 -5.47
CA SER A 214 7.14 10.14 -5.22
C SER A 214 7.82 9.67 -3.93
N LEU A 215 7.04 9.51 -2.86
CA LEU A 215 7.55 9.02 -1.57
C LEU A 215 8.11 7.60 -1.67
N TYR A 216 7.46 6.72 -2.43
CA TYR A 216 7.89 5.33 -2.63
C TYR A 216 9.21 5.26 -3.38
N HIS A 217 9.38 6.11 -4.40
CA HIS A 217 10.66 6.28 -5.08
C HIS A 217 11.78 6.70 -4.12
N ASN A 218 11.49 7.62 -3.20
CA ASN A 218 12.47 8.07 -2.18
C ASN A 218 12.80 6.99 -1.15
N CYS A 219 11.85 6.11 -0.83
CA CYS A 219 12.05 4.98 0.10
C CYS A 219 12.83 3.82 -0.54
N ALA A 220 12.65 3.58 -1.84
CA ALA A 220 13.26 2.46 -2.54
C ALA A 220 14.79 2.46 -2.44
N ARG A 221 15.44 3.61 -2.65
CA ARG A 221 16.91 3.68 -2.74
C ARG A 221 17.62 3.29 -1.42
N PRO A 222 17.25 3.83 -0.24
CA PRO A 222 17.77 3.33 1.03
C PRO A 222 17.46 1.85 1.27
N SER A 223 16.27 1.38 0.87
CA SER A 223 15.87 -0.02 1.03
C SER A 223 16.73 -1.00 0.26
N CYS A 224 17.18 -0.66 -0.95
CA CYS A 224 18.08 -1.54 -1.72
C CYS A 224 19.35 -1.91 -0.93
N ARG A 225 19.86 -1.01 -0.07
CA ARG A 225 21.11 -1.20 0.68
C ARG A 225 20.99 -2.17 1.84
N ILE A 226 19.77 -2.32 2.39
CA ILE A 226 19.51 -3.11 3.59
C ILE A 226 18.62 -4.33 3.32
N PHE A 227 18.21 -4.53 2.05
CA PHE A 227 17.23 -5.53 1.66
C PHE A 227 17.66 -6.92 2.10
N HIS A 228 18.85 -7.37 1.68
CA HIS A 228 19.41 -8.67 2.02
C HIS A 228 19.35 -8.96 3.54
N CYS A 229 19.81 -8.02 4.37
CA CYS A 229 19.84 -8.22 5.82
C CYS A 229 18.46 -8.21 6.48
N SER A 230 17.53 -7.46 5.91
CA SER A 230 16.15 -7.43 6.39
C SER A 230 15.45 -8.75 6.04
N VAL A 231 15.70 -9.29 4.84
CA VAL A 231 15.22 -10.62 4.43
C VAL A 231 15.88 -11.71 5.27
N GLN A 232 17.19 -11.66 5.50
CA GLN A 232 17.86 -12.63 6.36
C GLN A 232 17.31 -12.61 7.79
N THR A 233 17.00 -11.43 8.32
CA THR A 233 16.34 -11.28 9.63
C THR A 233 14.93 -11.90 9.63
N LEU A 234 14.19 -11.74 8.54
CA LEU A 234 12.87 -12.37 8.35
C LEU A 234 13.00 -13.89 8.39
N PHE A 235 13.94 -14.47 7.64
CA PHE A 235 14.22 -15.91 7.63
C PHE A 235 14.60 -16.44 9.01
N ASN A 236 15.40 -15.70 9.78
CA ASN A 236 15.82 -16.10 11.12
C ASN A 236 14.67 -16.06 12.16
N LYS A 237 13.75 -15.10 12.04
CA LYS A 237 12.67 -14.88 13.03
C LYS A 237 11.38 -15.63 12.70
N SER A 238 11.01 -15.64 11.42
CA SER A 238 9.77 -16.21 10.93
C SER A 238 10.00 -16.75 9.50
N PRO A 239 10.70 -17.89 9.37
CA PRO A 239 11.01 -18.48 8.07
C PRO A 239 9.76 -18.62 7.20
N PRO A 240 9.83 -18.32 5.90
CA PRO A 240 8.69 -18.48 5.03
C PRO A 240 8.36 -19.95 4.78
N VAL A 241 7.07 -20.27 4.70
CA VAL A 241 6.60 -21.64 4.43
C VAL A 241 6.42 -21.94 2.95
N SER A 242 6.35 -20.91 2.09
CA SER A 242 6.18 -21.02 0.64
C SER A 242 6.61 -19.73 -0.08
N PRO A 243 6.77 -19.74 -1.41
CA PRO A 243 7.01 -18.52 -2.20
C PRO A 243 5.92 -17.45 -2.03
N THR A 244 4.65 -17.87 -1.94
CA THR A 244 3.52 -16.96 -1.74
C THR A 244 3.58 -16.29 -0.36
N ASP A 245 3.90 -17.05 0.69
CA ASP A 245 4.10 -16.51 2.05
C ASP A 245 5.26 -15.49 2.08
N LEU A 246 6.41 -15.85 1.48
CA LEU A 246 7.54 -14.93 1.39
C LEU A 246 7.19 -13.66 0.61
N HIS A 247 6.52 -13.80 -0.54
CA HIS A 247 6.08 -12.66 -1.34
C HIS A 247 5.17 -11.72 -0.54
N GLY A 248 4.20 -12.26 0.21
CA GLY A 248 3.32 -11.45 1.06
C GLY A 248 4.10 -10.63 2.11
N LYS A 249 5.05 -11.28 2.79
CA LYS A 249 5.93 -10.60 3.78
C LYS A 249 6.81 -9.53 3.13
N LEU A 250 7.38 -9.81 1.95
CA LEU A 250 8.22 -8.86 1.22
C LEU A 250 7.42 -7.64 0.77
N LEU A 251 6.22 -7.85 0.24
CA LEU A 251 5.31 -6.78 -0.20
C LEU A 251 4.91 -5.87 0.97
N GLU A 252 4.66 -6.45 2.15
CA GLU A 252 4.39 -5.67 3.36
C GLU A 252 5.59 -4.82 3.79
N MET A 253 6.80 -5.38 3.75
CA MET A 253 8.03 -4.70 4.15
C MET A 253 8.47 -3.63 3.14
N TYR A 254 8.22 -3.86 1.85
CA TYR A 254 8.76 -3.09 0.73
C TYR A 254 7.72 -2.89 -0.37
N PRO A 255 6.66 -2.12 -0.11
CA PRO A 255 5.53 -1.93 -1.03
C PRO A 255 5.88 -1.18 -2.33
N TRP A 256 7.08 -0.59 -2.40
CA TRP A 256 7.63 0.08 -3.58
C TRP A 256 8.39 -0.85 -4.52
N PHE A 257 8.45 -2.15 -4.22
CA PHE A 257 9.04 -3.16 -5.10
C PHE A 257 8.02 -4.22 -5.53
N ASN A 258 8.24 -4.77 -6.71
CA ASN A 258 7.66 -6.04 -7.14
C ASN A 258 8.67 -7.16 -6.94
N PHE A 259 8.17 -8.39 -6.73
CA PHE A 259 8.99 -9.55 -6.39
C PHE A 259 8.74 -10.74 -7.30
N LEU A 260 9.82 -11.44 -7.68
CA LEU A 260 9.76 -12.79 -8.22
C LEU A 260 10.45 -13.71 -7.22
N VAL A 261 9.69 -14.62 -6.62
CA VAL A 261 10.19 -15.53 -5.59
C VAL A 261 10.28 -16.93 -6.16
N PHE A 262 11.47 -17.53 -6.08
CA PHE A 262 11.72 -18.90 -6.46
C PHE A 262 12.14 -19.71 -5.23
N GLN A 263 11.58 -20.91 -5.09
CA GLN A 263 11.96 -21.87 -4.04
C GLN A 263 12.58 -23.09 -4.69
N PHE A 264 13.72 -23.50 -4.17
CA PHE A 264 14.50 -24.63 -4.64
C PHE A 264 14.77 -25.64 -3.53
N SER A 265 15.00 -26.88 -3.93
CA SER A 265 15.74 -27.84 -3.12
C SER A 265 17.22 -27.45 -3.06
N LYS A 266 17.93 -27.97 -2.05
CA LYS A 266 19.31 -27.57 -1.74
C LYS A 266 20.22 -27.63 -2.97
N GLY A 267 20.88 -26.51 -3.28
CA GLY A 267 21.81 -26.36 -4.40
C GLY A 267 21.18 -25.84 -5.70
N GLY A 268 19.86 -25.66 -5.76
CA GLY A 268 19.22 -24.93 -6.85
C GLY A 268 19.52 -23.44 -6.77
N LYS A 269 19.65 -22.79 -7.94
CA LYS A 269 19.91 -21.37 -8.09
C LYS A 269 19.24 -20.86 -9.37
N THR A 270 19.08 -19.56 -9.46
CA THR A 270 18.63 -18.86 -10.66
C THR A 270 19.81 -18.23 -11.41
N THR A 271 19.67 -18.07 -12.72
CA THR A 271 20.57 -17.23 -13.53
C THR A 271 19.75 -16.22 -14.32
N LEU A 272 20.19 -14.96 -14.33
CA LEU A 272 19.47 -13.86 -14.97
C LEU A 272 20.02 -13.55 -16.37
N GLY A 273 19.11 -13.33 -17.31
CA GLY A 273 19.39 -12.90 -18.68
C GLY A 273 18.35 -11.89 -19.19
N GLY A 274 18.52 -11.45 -20.43
CA GLY A 274 17.69 -10.41 -21.04
C GLY A 274 18.26 -9.00 -20.84
N ASN A 275 17.46 -7.97 -21.16
CA ASN A 275 17.84 -6.55 -21.08
C ASN A 275 17.03 -5.77 -20.01
N PHE A 276 16.12 -6.43 -19.29
CA PHE A 276 15.50 -5.89 -18.08
C PHE A 276 16.37 -6.20 -16.86
N LEU A 277 16.78 -5.18 -16.11
CA LEU A 277 17.66 -5.34 -14.95
C LEU A 277 16.83 -5.45 -13.66
N ALA A 278 16.57 -6.66 -13.20
CA ALA A 278 16.06 -6.90 -11.85
C ALA A 278 17.22 -7.10 -10.87
N ARG A 279 17.07 -6.63 -9.63
CA ARG A 279 18.06 -6.92 -8.58
C ARG A 279 17.82 -8.33 -8.07
N HIS A 280 18.89 -9.07 -7.83
CA HIS A 280 18.86 -10.46 -7.36
C HIS A 280 19.38 -10.53 -5.92
N ASP A 281 18.64 -11.21 -5.07
CA ASP A 281 18.94 -11.49 -3.68
C ASP A 281 18.83 -13.00 -3.44
N ASP A 282 19.92 -13.60 -3.01
CA ASP A 282 20.11 -15.05 -2.86
C ASP A 282 20.68 -15.38 -1.48
N ASP A 283 21.10 -16.63 -1.29
CA ASP A 283 21.66 -17.13 -0.02
C ASP A 283 20.68 -17.08 1.18
N HIS A 284 19.38 -17.16 0.89
CA HIS A 284 18.35 -17.36 1.90
C HIS A 284 17.89 -18.82 1.95
N TRP A 285 17.98 -19.44 3.12
CA TRP A 285 17.63 -20.85 3.28
C TRP A 285 16.79 -21.12 4.52
N THR A 286 15.95 -22.13 4.40
CA THR A 286 15.35 -22.86 5.52
C THR A 286 16.04 -24.21 5.65
N ASP A 287 15.63 -25.04 6.61
CA ASP A 287 16.18 -26.40 6.77
C ASP A 287 15.98 -27.28 5.53
N THR A 288 14.99 -26.97 4.70
CA THR A 288 14.56 -27.83 3.58
C THR A 288 14.66 -27.16 2.21
N SER A 289 14.80 -25.84 2.13
CA SER A 289 14.71 -25.09 0.88
C SER A 289 15.69 -23.93 0.81
N THR A 290 16.05 -23.55 -0.41
CA THR A 290 16.75 -22.29 -0.73
C THR A 290 15.81 -21.38 -1.51
N TYR A 291 15.92 -20.08 -1.30
CA TYR A 291 15.09 -19.08 -1.95
C TYR A 291 15.95 -18.06 -2.69
N ASP A 292 15.57 -17.78 -3.93
CA ASP A 292 16.09 -16.68 -4.72
C ASP A 292 14.97 -15.67 -4.95
N ILE A 293 15.28 -14.39 -4.75
CA ILE A 293 14.34 -13.29 -4.85
C ILE A 293 14.86 -12.32 -5.90
N PHE A 294 14.04 -11.99 -6.89
CA PHE A 294 14.27 -10.84 -7.73
C PHE A 294 13.35 -9.71 -7.32
N TYR A 295 13.88 -8.49 -7.24
CA TYR A 295 13.09 -7.31 -6.95
C TYR A 295 13.43 -6.14 -7.87
N PHE A 296 12.42 -5.34 -8.17
CA PHE A 296 12.48 -4.20 -9.09
C PHE A 296 11.35 -3.23 -8.79
N ASP A 297 11.31 -2.12 -9.51
CA ASP A 297 10.29 -1.07 -9.37
C ASP A 297 8.86 -1.61 -9.27
N GLY A 298 8.18 -1.29 -8.16
CA GLY A 298 6.80 -1.68 -7.89
C GLY A 298 5.78 -1.15 -8.90
N PHE A 299 6.14 -0.11 -9.66
CA PHE A 299 5.30 0.43 -10.73
C PHE A 299 5.51 -0.24 -12.09
N THR A 300 6.50 -1.12 -12.20
CA THR A 300 6.77 -1.88 -13.43
C THR A 300 6.24 -3.30 -13.27
N LEU A 301 5.35 -3.73 -14.17
CA LEU A 301 4.82 -5.09 -14.19
C LEU A 301 5.44 -5.88 -15.35
N LEU A 302 5.84 -7.12 -15.07
CA LEU A 302 6.24 -8.06 -16.10
C LEU A 302 5.02 -8.80 -16.63
N THR A 303 4.95 -8.94 -17.95
CA THR A 303 3.86 -9.65 -18.63
C THR A 303 4.41 -10.69 -19.61
N LYS A 304 3.54 -11.59 -20.08
CA LYS A 304 3.87 -12.56 -21.12
C LYS A 304 3.96 -11.94 -22.52
N GLU A 305 3.38 -10.77 -22.72
CA GLU A 305 3.33 -10.10 -24.02
C GLU A 305 4.69 -9.46 -24.33
N LYS A 306 5.23 -9.72 -25.52
CA LYS A 306 6.55 -9.23 -25.89
C LYS A 306 6.59 -7.70 -25.92
N GLN A 307 7.50 -7.10 -25.15
CA GLN A 307 7.74 -5.65 -25.06
C GLN A 307 9.22 -5.31 -25.25
N ASN A 308 9.57 -4.03 -25.07
CA ASN A 308 10.92 -3.47 -25.28
C ASN A 308 11.99 -4.08 -24.35
N TYR A 309 11.61 -4.42 -23.12
CA TYR A 309 12.51 -5.01 -22.13
C TYR A 309 12.03 -6.41 -21.78
N SER A 310 12.96 -7.35 -21.73
CA SER A 310 12.74 -8.75 -21.39
C SER A 310 13.61 -9.12 -20.19
N LEU A 311 13.00 -9.78 -19.21
CA LEU A 311 13.68 -10.50 -18.15
C LEU A 311 13.59 -12.00 -18.43
N VAL A 312 14.73 -12.68 -18.45
CA VAL A 312 14.81 -14.13 -18.56
C VAL A 312 15.43 -14.67 -17.28
N VAL A 313 14.72 -15.56 -16.57
CA VAL A 313 15.25 -16.26 -15.40
C VAL A 313 15.38 -17.73 -15.77
N GLU A 314 16.60 -18.23 -15.79
CA GLU A 314 16.91 -19.64 -15.99
C GLU A 314 17.00 -20.36 -14.65
N VAL A 315 16.43 -21.57 -14.60
CA VAL A 315 16.37 -22.39 -13.39
C VAL A 315 16.66 -23.86 -13.70
N SER A 316 17.21 -24.57 -12.72
CA SER A 316 17.29 -26.04 -12.76
C SER A 316 15.91 -26.66 -12.53
N LYS A 317 15.33 -27.26 -13.59
CA LYS A 317 13.97 -27.85 -13.58
C LYS A 317 13.78 -28.88 -12.46
N ASN A 318 14.80 -29.70 -12.22
CA ASN A 318 14.73 -30.78 -11.22
C ASN A 318 14.88 -30.29 -9.77
N LEU A 319 15.37 -29.07 -9.57
CA LEU A 319 15.60 -28.50 -8.25
C LEU A 319 14.53 -27.47 -7.86
N LEU A 320 13.81 -26.91 -8.84
CA LEU A 320 12.70 -26.00 -8.62
C LEU A 320 11.56 -26.72 -7.87
N ILE A 321 11.21 -26.20 -6.70
CA ILE A 321 10.07 -26.68 -5.92
C ILE A 321 8.82 -25.91 -6.34
N ASN A 322 8.89 -24.57 -6.31
CA ASN A 322 7.76 -23.70 -6.62
C ASN A 322 8.22 -22.26 -6.88
N GLN A 323 7.32 -21.42 -7.38
CA GLN A 323 7.56 -20.02 -7.68
C GLN A 323 6.30 -19.17 -7.46
N TYR A 324 6.47 -17.88 -7.17
CA TYR A 324 5.36 -16.93 -7.09
C TYR A 324 5.79 -15.52 -7.49
N PHE A 325 5.00 -14.87 -8.35
CA PHE A 325 5.34 -13.59 -9.00
C PHE A 325 4.34 -12.46 -8.70
N GLY A 326 3.39 -12.69 -7.80
CA GLY A 326 2.34 -11.73 -7.48
C GLY A 326 1.56 -11.28 -8.71
N ASN A 327 1.55 -9.97 -8.96
CA ASN A 327 0.86 -9.36 -10.11
C ASN A 327 1.65 -9.45 -11.43
N SER A 328 2.91 -9.88 -11.38
CA SER A 328 3.68 -10.14 -12.60
C SER A 328 3.33 -11.50 -13.18
N THR A 329 3.33 -11.59 -14.51
CA THR A 329 3.12 -12.85 -15.24
C THR A 329 4.29 -13.11 -16.18
N MET A 330 4.83 -14.33 -16.12
CA MET A 330 5.95 -14.76 -16.96
C MET A 330 5.56 -16.02 -17.73
N GLU A 331 6.08 -16.13 -18.94
CA GLU A 331 5.93 -17.31 -19.79
C GLU A 331 6.91 -18.38 -19.33
N GLU A 332 6.38 -19.56 -19.01
CA GLU A 332 7.19 -20.72 -18.63
C GLU A 332 7.59 -21.51 -19.87
N ARG A 333 8.88 -21.74 -20.05
CA ARG A 333 9.45 -22.49 -21.18
C ARG A 333 10.32 -23.60 -20.65
N PHE A 334 9.67 -24.74 -20.39
CA PHE A 334 10.31 -25.99 -20.01
C PHE A 334 10.19 -26.98 -21.19
N HIS A 335 11.31 -27.49 -21.65
CA HIS A 335 11.34 -28.51 -22.70
C HIS A 335 11.69 -29.88 -22.10
N ASP A 336 11.07 -30.94 -22.64
CA ASP A 336 11.35 -32.30 -22.19
C ASP A 336 12.77 -32.71 -22.58
N GLY A 337 13.47 -33.34 -21.64
CA GLY A 337 14.87 -33.75 -21.81
C GLY A 337 15.91 -32.67 -21.52
N LEU A 338 15.52 -31.42 -21.25
CA LEU A 338 16.44 -30.38 -20.77
C LEU A 338 16.42 -30.28 -19.24
N GLU A 339 17.61 -30.16 -18.65
CA GLU A 339 17.79 -29.98 -17.19
C GLU A 339 17.44 -28.56 -16.74
N LEU A 340 17.50 -27.59 -17.67
CA LEU A 340 17.22 -26.18 -17.44
C LEU A 340 15.87 -25.79 -18.07
N GLY A 341 15.15 -24.92 -17.38
CA GLY A 341 13.96 -24.25 -17.89
C GLY A 341 14.06 -22.75 -17.69
N THR A 342 13.20 -21.99 -18.39
CA THR A 342 13.23 -20.53 -18.31
C THR A 342 11.86 -19.94 -18.03
N PHE A 343 11.87 -18.82 -17.30
CA PHE A 343 10.75 -17.91 -17.15
C PHE A 343 11.06 -16.63 -17.91
N VAL A 344 10.16 -16.20 -18.78
CA VAL A 344 10.35 -15.01 -19.60
C VAL A 344 9.23 -14.01 -19.35
N GLY A 345 9.58 -12.82 -18.86
CA GLY A 345 8.66 -11.71 -18.65
C GLY A 345 9.12 -10.48 -19.42
N TYR A 346 8.19 -9.60 -19.77
CA TYR A 346 8.47 -8.40 -20.52
C TYR A 346 7.84 -7.16 -19.89
N ALA A 347 8.52 -6.02 -20.01
CA ALA A 347 8.08 -4.72 -19.56
C ALA A 347 8.21 -3.67 -20.68
N PRO A 348 7.31 -2.66 -20.71
CA PRO A 348 7.42 -1.55 -21.65
C PRO A 348 8.59 -0.61 -21.34
N GLU A 349 8.98 -0.53 -20.07
CA GLU A 349 10.01 0.36 -19.53
C GLU A 349 11.09 -0.43 -18.77
N ALA A 350 12.28 0.14 -18.66
CA ALA A 350 13.37 -0.44 -17.87
C ALA A 350 13.11 -0.23 -16.37
N ASN A 351 13.66 -1.12 -15.55
CA ASN A 351 13.74 -0.86 -14.11
C ASN A 351 14.61 0.38 -13.83
N SER A 352 14.09 1.32 -13.05
CA SER A 352 14.78 2.53 -12.65
C SER A 352 15.37 2.46 -11.24
N LEU A 353 14.99 1.45 -10.44
CA LEU A 353 15.31 1.34 -9.02
C LEU A 353 16.34 0.24 -8.75
N CYS A 354 17.23 0.47 -7.79
CA CYS A 354 18.25 -0.50 -7.36
C CYS A 354 19.20 -1.01 -8.48
N ILE A 355 19.37 -0.22 -9.54
CA ILE A 355 20.24 -0.52 -10.70
C ILE A 355 21.71 -0.05 -10.53
N ASP A 356 22.00 0.72 -9.49
CA ASP A 356 23.34 1.28 -9.26
C ASP A 356 24.35 0.18 -8.91
N LYS A 357 25.42 0.06 -9.70
CA LYS A 357 26.58 -0.78 -9.38
C LYS A 357 27.34 -0.34 -8.12
N ASN A 358 27.02 0.86 -7.61
CA ASN A 358 27.65 1.50 -6.44
C ASN A 358 26.77 1.51 -5.18
N THR A 359 25.57 0.93 -5.20
CA THR A 359 24.98 0.47 -3.93
C THR A 359 25.76 -0.77 -3.54
N GLU A 360 26.79 -0.59 -2.70
CA GLU A 360 27.44 -1.68 -2.00
C GLU A 360 26.34 -2.59 -1.48
N ASP A 361 26.30 -3.80 -2.04
CA ASP A 361 25.43 -4.86 -1.58
C ASP A 361 25.95 -5.20 -0.18
N ASN A 362 25.37 -4.61 0.85
CA ASN A 362 25.82 -4.86 2.21
C ASN A 362 25.28 -6.23 2.64
N ARG A 363 25.80 -7.28 1.99
CA ARG A 363 25.58 -8.69 2.32
C ARG A 363 26.22 -9.05 3.65
N GLU A 364 27.19 -8.25 4.09
CA GLU A 364 27.68 -8.27 5.47
C GLU A 364 26.64 -7.62 6.37
N CYS A 365 25.69 -8.43 6.80
CA CYS A 365 24.77 -8.06 7.85
C CYS A 365 25.56 -7.90 9.13
N SER A 366 25.98 -6.66 9.42
CA SER A 366 26.42 -6.27 10.75
C SER A 366 25.38 -6.81 11.71
N THR A 367 25.80 -7.58 12.71
CA THR A 367 24.93 -8.03 13.79
C THR A 367 24.41 -6.81 14.55
N THR A 368 23.42 -6.12 14.00
CA THR A 368 22.56 -5.14 14.67
C THR A 368 21.57 -5.89 15.56
N GLY A 369 22.15 -6.74 16.41
CA GLY A 369 21.52 -7.62 17.38
C GLY A 369 22.42 -7.98 18.56
N THR A 370 23.69 -7.55 18.54
CA THR A 370 24.58 -7.53 19.72
C THR A 370 25.38 -6.23 19.74
N SER A 371 24.69 -5.09 19.66
CA SER A 371 25.23 -3.92 20.32
C SER A 371 25.26 -4.25 21.83
N ASN A 372 26.46 -4.50 22.36
CA ASN A 372 26.79 -4.32 23.78
C ASN A 372 26.65 -2.85 24.20
N THR A 373 25.60 -2.17 23.75
CA THR A 373 25.07 -1.00 24.40
C THR A 373 24.08 -1.55 25.41
N ASN A 374 24.51 -1.57 26.67
CA ASN A 374 23.60 -1.52 27.80
C ASN A 374 22.60 -0.39 27.55
N ILE A 375 21.47 -0.73 26.93
CA ILE A 375 20.27 0.09 26.95
C ILE A 375 19.84 0.03 28.40
N LEU A 376 20.27 1.04 29.14
CA LEU A 376 19.69 1.43 30.41
C LEU A 376 18.18 1.50 30.21
N LEU A 377 17.49 0.46 30.67
CA LEU A 377 16.05 0.49 30.89
C LEU A 377 15.71 1.78 31.65
N PRO A 378 14.88 2.69 31.10
CA PRO A 378 14.52 3.94 31.76
C PRO A 378 13.69 3.75 33.05
N GLY A 379 13.40 2.52 33.46
CA GLY A 379 12.60 2.21 34.65
C GLY A 379 13.37 1.76 35.90
N ILE A 380 14.65 1.38 35.79
CA ILE A 380 15.39 0.74 36.90
C ILE A 380 16.50 1.65 37.45
N THR A 381 17.14 2.48 36.61
CA THR A 381 18.24 3.35 37.05
C THR A 381 17.81 4.61 37.79
N CYS A 382 16.59 5.12 37.57
CA CYS A 382 16.09 6.24 38.38
C CYS A 382 15.84 5.86 39.84
N LYS A 383 15.41 4.62 40.12
CA LYS A 383 15.20 4.13 41.50
C LYS A 383 16.52 3.85 42.22
N PHE A 384 17.53 3.31 41.51
CA PHE A 384 18.85 3.06 42.10
C PHE A 384 19.63 4.35 42.39
N ILE A 385 19.56 5.36 41.52
CA ILE A 385 20.21 6.66 41.75
C ILE A 385 19.52 7.41 42.90
N PHE A 386 18.19 7.34 43.02
CA PHE A 386 17.49 7.92 44.17
C PHE A 386 17.83 7.21 45.49
N CYS A 387 17.94 5.88 45.51
CA CYS A 387 18.38 5.16 46.72
C CYS A 387 19.82 5.51 47.10
N LEU A 388 20.76 5.58 46.15
CA LEU A 388 22.15 5.95 46.41
C LEU A 388 22.29 7.38 46.94
N LEU A 389 21.52 8.34 46.41
CA LEU A 389 21.52 9.71 46.90
C LEU A 389 20.84 9.87 48.27
N PHE A 390 19.85 9.02 48.59
CA PHE A 390 19.20 9.01 49.90
C PHE A 390 20.13 8.44 50.98
N PHE A 391 20.89 7.38 50.67
CA PHE A 391 21.89 6.83 51.59
C PHE A 391 23.11 7.74 51.77
N LEU A 392 23.56 8.45 50.72
CA LEU A 392 24.64 9.44 50.85
C LEU A 392 24.23 10.66 51.70
N ARG A 393 22.96 11.06 51.69
CA ARG A 393 22.47 12.14 52.56
C ARG A 393 22.28 11.71 54.01
N LEU A 394 21.94 10.45 54.28
CA LEU A 394 21.87 9.91 55.65
C LEU A 394 23.25 9.70 56.29
N SER A 395 24.29 9.42 55.49
CA SER A 395 25.67 9.28 56.01
C SER A 395 26.40 10.60 56.25
N MET A 396 25.86 11.74 55.79
CA MET A 396 26.42 13.08 56.05
C MET A 396 25.63 13.89 57.08
N ALA A 397 24.58 13.31 57.68
CA ALA A 397 23.75 13.94 58.70
C ALA A 397 23.79 13.19 60.06
N LEU A 398 24.81 12.34 60.27
CA LEU A 398 25.09 11.61 61.50
C LEU A 398 26.46 12.02 62.07
#